data_AF-A0A2W6Z7V8-F1
#
_entry.id   AF-A0A2W6Z7V8-F1
#
_cell.length_a   1.000
_cell.length_b   1.000
_cell.length_c   1.000
_cell.angle_alpha   90.00
_cell.angle_beta   90.00
_cell.angle_gamma   90.00
#
_symmetry.space_group_name_H-M   'P 1'
#
loop_
_entity.id
_entity.type
_entity.pdbx_description
1 polymer ?
#
loop_
_entity_poly.entity_id
_entity_poly.type
_entity_poly.pdbx_seq_one_letter_code
_entity_poly.pdbx_strand_id
1 'polypeptide(L)' 'MPPVSGSLAHSHSRGETLRIDGTNVVRVPFGVRRARRARPERPDRWVTLVLPFQSAPTPTPPQAA' A
#
# COMPACT_ATOMS: atom_id res chain seq x y z
N MET A 1 -21.24 -15.42 19.58
CA MET A 1 -22.21 -14.52 18.92
C MET A 1 -21.51 -13.74 17.82
N PRO A 2 -22.12 -13.54 16.64
CA PRO A 2 -21.54 -12.69 15.60
C PRO A 2 -21.54 -11.22 16.05
N PRO A 3 -20.57 -10.40 15.58
CA PRO A 3 -20.54 -8.99 15.90
C PRO A 3 -21.72 -8.28 15.22
N VAL A 4 -22.49 -7.53 16.02
CA VAL A 4 -23.61 -6.72 15.55
C VAL A 4 -23.08 -5.55 14.72
N SER A 5 -23.54 -5.44 13.48
CA SER A 5 -23.21 -4.32 12.60
C SER A 5 -23.54 -2.98 13.28
N GLY A 6 -22.56 -2.08 13.33
CA GLY A 6 -22.69 -0.79 14.02
C GLY A 6 -22.34 -0.79 15.51
N SER A 7 -22.05 -1.95 16.12
CA SER A 7 -21.50 -2.02 17.48
C SER A 7 -20.12 -1.39 17.59
N LEU A 8 -19.80 -0.79 18.74
CA LEU A 8 -18.51 -0.16 19.04
C LEU A 8 -17.30 -1.06 18.70
N ALA A 9 -17.38 -2.35 19.05
CA ALA A 9 -16.33 -3.32 18.78
C ALA A 9 -16.21 -3.63 17.27
N HIS A 10 -17.35 -3.68 16.58
CA HIS A 10 -17.44 -3.94 15.15
C HIS A 10 -16.87 -2.79 14.32
N SER A 11 -17.27 -1.55 14.59
CA SER A 11 -16.79 -0.36 13.88
C SER A 11 -15.30 -0.11 14.16
N HIS A 12 -14.82 -0.38 15.38
CA HIS A 12 -13.40 -0.29 15.71
C HIS A 12 -12.56 -1.30 14.92
N SER A 13 -13.00 -2.55 14.81
CA SER A 13 -12.30 -3.59 14.04
C SER A 13 -12.20 -3.28 12.54
N ARG A 14 -13.14 -2.49 11.99
CA ARG A 14 -13.17 -2.10 10.57
C ARG A 14 -12.63 -0.70 10.28
N GLY A 15 -12.23 0.07 11.30
CA GLY A 15 -11.81 1.47 11.12
C GLY A 15 -12.92 2.37 10.59
N GLU A 16 -14.17 2.04 10.90
CA GLU A 16 -15.35 2.81 10.49
C GLU A 16 -15.59 3.96 11.48
N THR A 17 -16.02 5.11 10.95
CA THR A 17 -16.34 6.29 11.77
C THR A 17 -17.74 6.11 12.36
N LEU A 18 -17.82 5.94 13.68
CA LEU A 18 -19.10 5.87 14.38
C LEU A 18 -19.53 7.27 14.82
N ARG A 19 -20.72 7.70 14.37
CA ARG A 19 -21.40 8.88 14.90
C ARG A 19 -22.22 8.46 16.11
N ILE A 20 -21.94 9.07 17.26
CA ILE A 20 -22.69 8.87 18.50
C ILE A 20 -23.49 10.15 18.73
N ASP A 21 -24.81 10.04 18.82
CA ASP A 21 -25.69 11.19 19.01
C ASP A 21 -25.69 11.64 20.49
N GLY A 22 -25.82 12.95 20.74
CA GLY A 22 -25.85 13.53 22.10
C GLY A 22 -24.53 14.08 22.66
N THR A 23 -23.42 14.03 21.92
CA THR A 23 -22.20 14.81 22.21
C THR A 23 -21.44 15.02 20.89
N ASN A 24 -20.87 16.21 20.67
CA ASN A 24 -20.09 16.55 19.47
C ASN A 24 -18.74 15.80 19.39
N VAL A 25 -18.74 14.48 19.47
CA VAL A 25 -17.53 13.65 19.44
C VAL A 25 -17.57 12.78 18.19
N VAL A 26 -16.60 13.00 17.30
CA VAL A 26 -16.37 12.15 16.13
C VAL A 26 -15.19 11.24 16.45
N ARG A 27 -15.44 9.94 16.62
CA ARG A 27 -14.36 8.95 16.76
C ARG A 27 -13.80 8.64 15.37
N VAL A 28 -12.67 9.26 15.05
CA VAL A 28 -11.92 9.00 13.83
C VAL A 28 -10.83 7.95 14.07
N PRO A 29 -10.49 7.12 13.07
CA PRO A 29 -9.37 6.20 13.20
C PRO A 29 -8.06 6.97 13.34
N PHE A 30 -7.40 6.86 14.49
CA PHE A 30 -6.08 7.46 14.70
C PHE A 30 -4.99 6.56 14.07
N GLY A 31 -4.10 7.12 13.27
CA GLY A 31 -2.98 6.38 12.67
C GLY A 31 -3.30 5.52 11.43
N VAL A 32 -4.53 5.55 10.90
CA VAL A 32 -4.86 4.77 9.69
C VAL A 32 -4.33 5.48 8.44
N ARG A 33 -3.13 5.08 7.99
CA ARG A 33 -2.59 5.48 6.69
C ARG A 33 -3.39 4.78 5.60
N ARG A 34 -4.34 5.48 4.98
CA ARG A 34 -4.96 5.01 3.75
C ARG A 34 -3.98 5.19 2.59
N ALA A 35 -3.75 4.11 1.84
CA ALA A 35 -3.01 4.22 0.59
C ALA A 35 -3.78 5.17 -0.35
N ARG A 36 -3.14 6.26 -0.79
CA ARG A 36 -3.76 7.24 -1.71
C ARG A 36 -3.97 6.69 -3.12
N ARG A 37 -3.36 5.55 -3.43
CA ARG A 37 -3.41 4.90 -4.74
C ARG A 37 -3.91 3.48 -4.58
N ALA A 38 -4.80 3.05 -5.48
CA ALA A 38 -5.19 1.67 -5.59
C ALA A 38 -3.97 0.83 -5.97
N ARG A 39 -3.83 -0.34 -5.35
CA ARG A 39 -2.84 -1.33 -5.79
C ARG A 39 -3.24 -1.81 -7.19
N PRO A 40 -2.34 -1.78 -8.17
CA PRO A 40 -2.61 -2.38 -9.47
C PRO A 40 -2.94 -3.86 -9.32
N GLU A 41 -3.86 -4.35 -10.15
CA GLU A 41 -4.19 -5.77 -10.18
C GLU A 41 -3.00 -6.60 -10.64
N ARG A 42 -2.86 -7.80 -10.09
CA ARG A 42 -1.76 -8.69 -10.48
C ARG A 42 -2.06 -9.22 -11.88
N PRO A 43 -1.10 -9.17 -12.82
CA PRO A 43 -1.31 -9.74 -14.15
C PRO A 43 -1.60 -11.24 -14.08
N ASP A 44 -2.57 -11.70 -14.90
CA ASP A 44 -2.95 -13.12 -15.04
C ASP A 44 -1.80 -14.00 -15.52
N ARG A 45 -0.87 -13.43 -16.30
CA ARG A 45 0.28 -14.13 -16.87
C ARG A 45 1.55 -13.31 -16.75
N TRP A 46 2.60 -13.95 -16.26
CA TRP A 46 3.95 -13.39 -16.20
C TRP A 46 4.75 -13.91 -17.39
N VAL A 47 5.48 -13.02 -18.06
CA VAL A 47 6.46 -13.38 -19.11
C VAL A 47 7.85 -12.97 -18.64
N THR A 48 8.79 -13.91 -18.69
CA THR A 48 10.19 -13.64 -18.39
C THR A 48 10.85 -13.13 -19.66
N LEU A 49 11.27 -11.85 -19.65
CA LEU A 49 12.08 -11.28 -20.71
C LEU A 49 13.56 -11.58 -20.42
N VAL A 50 14.22 -12.31 -21.32
CA VAL A 50 15.67 -12.51 -21.27
C VAL A 50 16.32 -11.46 -22.17
N LEU A 51 17.08 -10.55 -21.57
CA LEU A 51 17.84 -9.52 -22.31
C LEU A 51 19.32 -9.91 -22.34
N PRO A 52 19.97 -9.95 -23.52
CA PRO A 52 21.40 -10.16 -23.60
C PRO A 52 22.13 -8.93 -23.06
N PHE A 53 23.11 -9.14 -22.18
CA PHE A 53 24.02 -8.08 -21.77
C PHE A 53 24.98 -7.77 -22.92
N GLN A 54 24.93 -6.55 -23.44
CA GLN A 54 25.94 -6.05 -24.36
C GLN A 54 27.12 -5.52 -23.54
N SER A 55 28.28 -6.15 -23.68
CA SER A 55 29.52 -5.61 -23.13
C SER A 55 29.90 -4.35 -23.91
N ALA A 56 29.76 -3.18 -23.30
CA ALA A 56 30.42 -1.99 -23.81
C ALA A 56 31.95 -2.19 -23.72
N PRO A 57 32.75 -1.72 -24.68
CA PRO A 57 34.19 -1.77 -24.57
C PRO A 57 34.63 -1.01 -23.32
N THR A 58 35.34 -1.70 -22.42
CA THR A 58 35.98 -1.05 -21.27
C THR A 58 36.94 0.00 -21.80
N PRO A 59 36.79 1.29 -21.43
CA PRO A 59 37.73 2.31 -21.85
C PRO A 59 39.11 1.96 -21.30
N THR A 60 40.11 1.93 -22.17
CA THR A 60 41.50 1.75 -21.76
C THR A 60 41.87 2.87 -20.78
N PRO A 61 42.40 2.57 -19.59
CA PRO A 61 42.77 3.61 -18.63
C PRO A 61 43.85 4.52 -19.23
N PRO A 62 43.80 5.84 -18.97
CA PRO A 62 44.83 6.75 -19.45
C PRO A 62 46.18 6.39 -18.82
N GLN A 63 47.26 6.48 -19.61
CA GLN A 63 48.62 6.36 -19.06
C GLN A 63 48.90 7.57 -18.17
N ALA A 64 49.36 7.31 -16.94
CA ALA A 64 49.90 8.37 -16.09
C ALA A 64 51.22 8.88 -16.69
N ALA A 65 51.35 10.20 -16.80
CA ALA A 65 52.53 10.91 -17.29
C ALA A 65 53.57 11.11 -16.18
#